data_AF-A0A379D965-F1
#
_entry.id   AF-A0A379D965-F1
#
_cell.length_a   1.000
_cell.length_b   1.000
_cell.length_c   1.000
_cell.angle_alpha   90.00
_cell.angle_beta   90.00
_cell.angle_gamma   90.00
#
_symmetry.space_group_name_H-M   'P 1'
#
loop_
_entity.id
_entity.type
_entity.pdbx_description
1 polymer ?
#
loop_
_entity_poly.entity_id
_entity_poly.type
_entity_poly.pdbx_seq_one_letter_code
_entity_poly.pdbx_strand_id
1 'polypeptide(L)'
;MNNLIEHLNPINANIISIMLIISISILLKKSFKNNIRKEVEMPKINLTPAQISSLVFGNMKFIKSLTATLLCLNENKNINLNIGTKDFSIDFLTDENLEKPEKYLIQFFKTINPKNITSKDILRERKSAPDDFNKSMQKYFDLVEQSLYTKNLKKKNNIKIPALIILIALMYLIVALILTYYKGFLALIVIPLSLILSFNQTKKIFEKTPQGEKLHVEYLKFVENFENKKINTSSLTTKDIINLIALDAKSEHIESILKLNNIDSSKYTTLFETNNFIFADKKSR
;
A
#
# COMPACT_ATOMS: atom_id res chain seq x y z
N MET A 1 26.84 35.87 5.85
CA MET A 1 25.38 36.07 5.88
C MET A 1 24.92 37.45 5.40
N ASN A 2 25.79 38.47 5.27
CA ASN A 2 25.35 39.84 4.97
C ASN A 2 25.15 40.18 3.48
N ASN A 3 25.87 39.57 2.54
CA ASN A 3 25.77 39.95 1.11
C ASN A 3 24.50 39.47 0.41
N LEU A 4 23.81 38.45 0.93
CA LEU A 4 22.58 37.93 0.33
C LEU A 4 21.36 38.77 0.76
N ILE A 5 21.46 39.45 1.91
CA ILE A 5 20.39 40.26 2.50
C ILE A 5 20.30 41.63 1.81
N GLU A 6 21.42 42.21 1.39
CA GLU A 6 21.44 43.52 0.70
C GLU A 6 20.86 43.49 -0.72
N HIS A 7 20.82 42.32 -1.37
CA HIS A 7 20.28 42.19 -2.73
C HIS A 7 18.79 41.78 -2.77
N LEU A 8 18.19 41.43 -1.63
CA LEU A 8 16.80 41.01 -1.49
C LEU A 8 15.90 42.14 -0.98
N ASN A 9 15.92 43.27 -1.68
CA ASN A 9 14.93 44.32 -1.48
C ASN A 9 13.52 43.84 -1.89
N PRO A 10 12.44 44.40 -1.32
CA PRO A 10 11.06 43.96 -1.58
C PRO A 10 10.70 43.88 -3.08
N ILE A 11 11.26 44.78 -3.90
CA ILE A 11 11.10 44.80 -5.35
C ILE A 11 11.70 43.53 -5.99
N ASN A 12 12.95 43.20 -5.65
CA ASN A 12 13.64 42.01 -6.17
C ASN A 12 12.97 40.72 -5.70
N ALA A 13 12.52 40.68 -4.43
CA ALA A 13 11.75 39.56 -3.88
C ALA A 13 10.44 39.33 -4.64
N ASN A 14 9.76 40.40 -5.05
CA ASN A 14 8.54 40.33 -5.86
C ASN A 14 8.82 39.91 -7.31
N ILE A 15 9.90 40.37 -7.94
CA ILE A 15 10.30 39.94 -9.30
C ILE A 15 10.59 38.43 -9.33
N ILE A 16 11.34 37.92 -8.34
CA ILE A 16 11.61 36.48 -8.21
C ILE A 16 10.29 35.73 -8.00
N SER A 17 9.38 36.26 -7.17
CA SER A 17 8.07 35.65 -6.93
C SER A 17 7.22 35.55 -8.20
N ILE A 18 7.22 36.56 -9.07
CA ILE A 18 6.51 36.53 -10.35
C ILE A 18 7.03 35.40 -11.24
N MET A 19 8.36 35.24 -11.36
CA MET A 19 8.97 34.17 -12.16
C MET A 19 8.61 32.78 -11.63
N LEU A 20 8.55 32.62 -10.30
CA LEU A 20 8.10 31.40 -9.65
C LEU A 20 6.61 31.11 -9.93
N ILE A 21 5.73 32.11 -9.84
CA ILE A 21 4.30 31.97 -10.14
C ILE A 21 4.09 31.51 -11.59
N ILE A 22 4.78 32.13 -12.56
CA ILE A 22 4.68 31.76 -13.98
C ILE A 22 5.12 30.30 -14.18
N SER A 23 6.25 29.92 -13.58
CA SER A 23 6.81 28.57 -13.69
C SER A 23 5.88 27.51 -13.09
N ILE A 24 5.32 27.75 -11.90
CA ILE A 24 4.34 26.84 -11.28
C ILE A 24 3.05 26.75 -12.12
N SER A 25 2.58 27.88 -12.66
CA SER A 25 1.37 27.90 -13.50
C SER A 25 1.53 27.05 -14.76
N ILE A 26 2.70 27.08 -15.41
CA ILE A 26 3.02 26.21 -16.56
C ILE A 26 3.02 24.73 -16.15
N LEU A 27 3.63 24.41 -15.01
CA LEU A 27 3.69 23.03 -14.49
C LEU A 27 2.30 22.51 -14.11
N LEU A 28 1.45 23.34 -13.49
CA LEU A 28 0.06 23.01 -13.18
C LEU A 28 -0.73 22.74 -14.46
N LYS A 29 -0.66 23.62 -15.47
CA LYS A 29 -1.35 23.43 -16.75
C LYS A 29 -0.95 22.13 -17.44
N LYS A 30 0.35 21.80 -17.47
CA LYS A 30 0.83 20.50 -17.97
C LYS A 30 0.31 19.34 -17.13
N SER A 31 0.13 19.55 -15.82
CA SER A 31 -0.36 18.49 -14.93
C SER A 31 -1.81 18.09 -15.21
N PHE A 32 -2.70 19.02 -15.53
CA PHE A 32 -4.14 18.75 -15.64
C PHE A 32 -4.63 18.13 -16.95
N LYS A 33 -3.83 18.08 -18.03
CA LYS A 33 -4.31 17.84 -19.41
C LYS A 33 -4.94 16.45 -19.71
N ASN A 34 -4.92 15.46 -18.81
CA ASN A 34 -5.26 14.06 -19.16
C ASN A 34 -6.36 13.36 -18.32
N ASN A 35 -7.26 14.09 -17.64
CA ASN A 35 -8.23 13.49 -16.72
C ASN A 35 -9.65 13.29 -17.29
N ILE A 36 -9.79 12.80 -18.54
CA ILE A 36 -11.12 12.39 -19.03
C ILE A 36 -11.43 10.99 -18.47
N ARG A 37 -12.30 10.94 -17.46
CA ARG A 37 -12.79 9.69 -16.86
C ARG A 37 -13.74 9.03 -17.85
N LYS A 38 -13.30 7.94 -18.49
CA LYS A 38 -14.21 7.04 -19.19
C LYS A 38 -14.95 6.18 -18.16
N GLU A 39 -16.27 6.10 -18.31
CA GLU A 39 -17.04 5.06 -17.63
C GLU A 39 -16.67 3.71 -18.22
N VAL A 40 -16.35 2.76 -17.35
CA VAL A 40 -16.00 1.39 -17.73
C VAL A 40 -16.98 0.47 -17.01
N GLU A 41 -17.67 -0.37 -17.78
CA GLU A 41 -18.46 -1.48 -17.26
C GLU A 41 -17.56 -2.45 -16.48
N MET A 42 -18.04 -2.95 -15.34
CA MET A 42 -17.25 -3.76 -14.42
C MET A 42 -17.36 -5.25 -14.77
N PRO A 43 -16.35 -5.89 -15.39
CA PRO A 43 -16.21 -7.32 -15.25
C PRO A 43 -15.90 -7.65 -13.78
N LYS A 44 -16.43 -8.78 -13.29
CA LYS A 44 -16.04 -9.34 -11.98
C LYS A 44 -14.57 -9.76 -12.06
N ILE A 45 -13.67 -8.95 -11.51
CA ILE A 45 -12.25 -9.30 -11.37
C ILE A 45 -12.06 -9.94 -10.00
N ASN A 46 -11.71 -11.22 -9.98
CA ASN A 46 -11.27 -11.88 -8.75
C ASN A 46 -9.89 -11.33 -8.36
N LEU A 47 -9.81 -10.81 -7.14
CA LEU A 47 -8.58 -10.33 -6.54
C LEU A 47 -8.22 -11.20 -5.35
N THR A 48 -6.91 -11.43 -5.19
CA THR A 48 -6.35 -12.12 -4.03
C THR A 48 -6.30 -11.16 -2.83
N PRO A 49 -6.20 -11.65 -1.59
CA PRO A 49 -6.14 -10.78 -0.42
C PRO A 49 -4.97 -9.77 -0.47
N ALA A 50 -3.80 -10.19 -0.94
CA ALA A 50 -2.66 -9.30 -1.17
C ALA A 50 -2.92 -8.24 -2.24
N GLN A 51 -3.61 -8.59 -3.34
CA GLN A 51 -4.01 -7.63 -4.37
C GLN A 51 -5.01 -6.60 -3.85
N ILE A 52 -5.99 -7.04 -3.05
CA ILE A 52 -6.98 -6.16 -2.42
C ILE A 52 -6.27 -5.18 -1.47
N SER A 53 -5.42 -5.70 -0.58
CA SER A 53 -4.64 -4.89 0.35
C SER A 53 -3.75 -3.89 -0.40
N SER A 54 -3.05 -4.32 -1.46
CA SER A 54 -2.23 -3.43 -2.30
C SER A 54 -3.03 -2.39 -3.07
N LEU A 55 -4.26 -2.70 -3.48
CA LEU A 55 -5.17 -1.76 -4.13
C LEU A 55 -5.68 -0.70 -3.16
N VAL A 56 -5.98 -1.08 -1.91
CA VAL A 56 -6.50 -0.17 -0.89
C VAL A 56 -5.39 0.66 -0.24
N PHE A 57 -4.33 0.02 0.26
CA PHE A 57 -3.26 0.66 1.03
C PHE A 57 -1.99 0.98 0.23
N GLY A 58 -1.88 0.53 -1.02
CA GLY A 58 -0.67 0.69 -1.82
C GLY A 58 0.38 -0.40 -1.57
N ASN A 59 1.61 -0.21 -2.05
CA ASN A 59 2.71 -1.18 -1.94
C ASN A 59 3.27 -1.30 -0.50
N MET A 60 2.44 -1.02 0.52
CA MET A 60 2.85 -1.15 1.92
C MET A 60 2.82 -2.61 2.34
N LYS A 61 3.91 -3.00 3.01
CA LYS A 61 4.26 -4.31 3.57
C LYS A 61 3.26 -4.76 4.65
N PHE A 62 1.99 -4.86 4.30
CA PHE A 62 0.96 -5.17 5.26
C PHE A 62 1.05 -6.65 5.62
N ILE A 63 1.64 -6.96 6.79
CA ILE A 63 1.92 -8.33 7.23
C ILE A 63 0.63 -9.16 7.26
N LYS A 64 -0.50 -8.56 7.63
CA LYS A 64 -1.82 -9.24 7.60
C LYS A 64 -2.25 -9.68 6.21
N SER A 65 -1.81 -9.00 5.15
CA SER A 65 -2.11 -9.40 3.76
C SER A 65 -1.42 -10.71 3.37
N LEU A 66 -0.22 -10.97 3.91
CA LEU A 66 0.47 -12.26 3.77
C LEU A 66 -0.27 -13.35 4.50
N THR A 67 -0.66 -13.14 5.77
CA THR A 67 -1.45 -14.12 6.53
C THR A 67 -2.77 -14.44 5.83
N ALA A 68 -3.49 -13.41 5.38
CA ALA A 68 -4.74 -13.56 4.66
C ALA A 68 -4.54 -14.34 3.35
N THR A 69 -3.43 -14.09 2.65
CA THR A 69 -3.07 -14.85 1.44
C THR A 69 -2.78 -16.31 1.76
N LEU A 70 -2.04 -16.62 2.84
CA LEU A 70 -1.81 -18.01 3.28
C LEU A 70 -3.12 -18.71 3.65
N LEU A 71 -4.02 -18.05 4.37
CA LEU A 71 -5.35 -18.58 4.67
C LEU A 71 -6.14 -18.85 3.38
N CYS A 72 -6.11 -17.94 2.42
CA CYS A 72 -6.77 -18.12 1.13
C CYS A 72 -6.21 -19.32 0.35
N LEU A 73 -4.88 -19.51 0.36
CA LEU A 73 -4.23 -20.67 -0.25
C LEU A 73 -4.59 -21.99 0.44
N ASN A 74 -4.80 -21.97 1.75
CA ASN A 74 -5.27 -23.12 2.51
C ASN A 74 -6.71 -23.49 2.13
N GLU A 75 -7.62 -22.52 2.08
CA GLU A 75 -9.02 -22.74 1.64
C GLU A 75 -9.09 -23.29 0.21
N ASN A 76 -8.19 -22.84 -0.66
CA ASN A 76 -8.09 -23.31 -2.05
C ASN A 76 -7.32 -24.63 -2.20
N LYS A 77 -6.90 -25.27 -1.10
CA LYS A 77 -6.17 -26.56 -1.07
C LYS A 77 -4.81 -26.53 -1.79
N ASN A 78 -4.18 -25.36 -1.89
CA ASN A 78 -2.82 -25.22 -2.45
C ASN A 78 -1.74 -25.52 -1.41
N ILE A 79 -2.03 -25.22 -0.15
CA ILE A 79 -1.20 -25.53 1.02
C ILE A 79 -2.09 -26.17 2.09
N ASN A 80 -1.47 -26.86 3.04
CA ASN A 80 -2.09 -27.22 4.30
C ASN A 80 -1.45 -26.39 5.42
N LEU A 81 -2.22 -25.51 6.03
CA LEU A 81 -1.77 -24.64 7.11
C LEU A 81 -2.13 -25.27 8.47
N ASN A 82 -1.17 -25.92 9.11
CA ASN A 82 -1.38 -26.53 10.42
C ASN A 82 -1.04 -25.51 11.51
N ILE A 83 -2.07 -25.03 12.22
CA ILE A 83 -1.90 -24.03 13.27
C ILE A 83 -1.87 -24.73 14.63
N GLY A 84 -0.71 -24.67 15.30
CA GLY A 84 -0.53 -25.10 16.68
C GLY A 84 -0.88 -23.99 17.67
N THR A 85 -0.56 -24.20 18.95
CA THR A 85 -0.86 -23.24 20.03
C THR A 85 0.10 -22.06 20.11
N LYS A 86 1.29 -22.17 19.51
CA LYS A 86 2.35 -21.14 19.56
C LYS A 86 3.12 -20.98 18.23
N ASP A 87 2.71 -21.73 17.22
CA ASP A 87 3.46 -21.87 15.96
C ASP A 87 2.47 -22.27 14.86
N PHE A 88 2.86 -22.09 13.61
CA PHE A 88 2.17 -22.65 12.46
C PHE A 88 3.18 -23.38 11.56
N SER A 89 2.73 -24.44 10.89
CA SER A 89 3.46 -25.05 9.81
C SER A 89 2.69 -24.98 8.50
N ILE A 90 3.43 -24.90 7.40
CA ILE A 90 2.90 -24.95 6.05
C ILE A 90 3.42 -26.23 5.40
N ASP A 91 2.50 -27.12 5.01
CA ASP A 91 2.80 -28.21 4.09
C ASP A 91 2.39 -27.78 2.68
N PHE A 92 3.25 -28.04 1.70
CA PHE A 92 3.01 -27.63 0.31
C PHE A 92 2.31 -28.75 -0.46
N LEU A 93 1.22 -28.41 -1.18
CA LEU A 93 0.45 -29.39 -1.95
C LEU A 93 0.62 -29.18 -3.46
N THR A 94 0.10 -28.07 -4.00
CA THR A 94 0.13 -27.78 -5.45
C THR A 94 0.19 -26.28 -5.74
N ASP A 95 0.89 -25.92 -6.82
CA ASP A 95 1.03 -24.54 -7.32
C ASP A 95 0.48 -24.33 -8.74
N GLU A 96 -0.15 -25.34 -9.36
CA GLU A 96 -0.54 -25.30 -10.78
C GLU A 96 -1.45 -24.11 -11.13
N ASN A 97 -2.49 -23.87 -10.32
CA ASN A 97 -3.56 -22.90 -10.58
C ASN A 97 -3.34 -21.53 -9.90
N LEU A 98 -2.12 -21.24 -9.44
CA LEU A 98 -1.82 -20.01 -8.72
C LEU A 98 -1.40 -18.87 -9.64
N GLU A 99 -1.74 -17.64 -9.23
CA GLU A 99 -1.24 -16.44 -9.89
C GLU A 99 0.26 -16.26 -9.62
N LYS A 100 0.94 -15.50 -10.49
CA LYS A 100 2.39 -15.27 -10.40
C LYS A 100 2.88 -14.83 -9.00
N PRO A 101 2.20 -13.92 -8.26
CA PRO A 101 2.66 -13.53 -6.92
C PRO A 101 2.56 -14.67 -5.91
N GLU A 102 1.50 -15.48 -5.98
CA GLU A 102 1.25 -16.61 -5.06
C GLU A 102 2.22 -17.75 -5.32
N LYS A 103 2.49 -18.06 -6.61
CA LYS A 103 3.54 -19.00 -7.02
C LYS A 103 4.88 -18.59 -6.41
N TYR A 104 5.24 -17.32 -6.57
CA TYR A 104 6.48 -16.80 -6.00
C TYR A 104 6.53 -16.92 -4.47
N LEU A 105 5.42 -16.63 -3.78
CA LEU A 105 5.33 -16.75 -2.32
C LEU A 105 5.55 -18.19 -1.85
N ILE A 106 4.87 -19.16 -2.47
CA ILE A 106 5.04 -20.58 -2.14
C ILE A 106 6.48 -21.02 -2.41
N GLN A 107 7.03 -20.62 -3.56
CA GLN A 107 8.37 -21.01 -3.95
C GLN A 107 9.43 -20.43 -3.01
N PHE A 108 9.25 -19.19 -2.55
CA PHE A 108 10.06 -18.60 -1.49
C PHE A 108 10.03 -19.46 -0.21
N PHE A 109 8.86 -19.85 0.28
CA PHE A 109 8.79 -20.69 1.47
C PHE A 109 9.38 -22.09 1.25
N LYS A 110 9.19 -22.69 0.07
CA LYS A 110 9.84 -23.95 -0.32
C LYS A 110 11.37 -23.85 -0.33
N THR A 111 11.95 -22.69 -0.63
CA THR A 111 13.42 -22.53 -0.60
C THR A 111 13.99 -22.57 0.82
N ILE A 112 13.23 -22.11 1.82
CA ILE A 112 13.64 -22.19 3.23
C ILE A 112 13.59 -23.64 3.71
N ASN A 113 12.52 -24.37 3.37
CA ASN A 113 12.44 -25.81 3.58
C ASN A 113 11.52 -26.47 2.53
N PRO A 114 12.03 -27.44 1.73
CA PRO A 114 11.30 -27.99 0.59
C PRO A 114 10.02 -28.77 0.92
N LYS A 115 9.93 -29.35 2.12
CA LYS A 115 8.82 -30.28 2.48
C LYS A 115 7.78 -29.63 3.37
N ASN A 116 8.22 -29.00 4.45
CA ASN A 116 7.37 -28.33 5.42
C ASN A 116 8.12 -27.14 6.03
N ILE A 117 7.43 -26.09 6.41
CA ILE A 117 8.09 -24.94 7.04
C ILE A 117 7.33 -24.52 8.28
N THR A 118 8.05 -24.31 9.39
CA THR A 118 7.47 -23.75 10.62
C THR A 118 7.70 -22.25 10.68
N SER A 119 6.92 -21.53 11.49
CA SER A 119 7.17 -20.11 11.71
C SER A 119 8.56 -19.83 12.31
N LYS A 120 9.09 -20.78 13.09
CA LYS A 120 10.45 -20.73 13.64
C LYS A 120 11.53 -20.82 12.55
N ASP A 121 11.31 -21.63 11.52
CA ASP A 121 12.22 -21.71 10.38
C ASP A 121 12.25 -20.38 9.62
N ILE A 122 11.08 -19.77 9.38
CA ILE A 122 10.99 -18.46 8.73
C ILE A 122 11.69 -17.38 9.58
N LEU A 123 11.47 -17.39 10.90
CA LEU A 123 12.11 -16.46 11.81
C LEU A 123 13.63 -16.67 11.87
N ARG A 124 14.10 -17.92 11.81
CA ARG A 124 15.53 -18.25 11.74
C ARG A 124 16.13 -17.68 10.46
N GLU A 125 15.51 -17.96 9.31
CA GLU A 125 15.97 -17.48 8.00
C GLU A 125 16.09 -15.97 7.96
N ARG A 126 15.06 -15.26 8.43
CA ARG A 126 15.08 -13.80 8.52
C ARG A 126 16.23 -13.29 9.40
N LYS A 127 16.52 -13.97 10.52
CA LYS A 127 17.59 -13.56 11.44
C LYS A 127 18.99 -13.85 10.87
N SER A 128 19.15 -14.92 10.11
CA SER A 128 20.43 -15.30 9.51
C SER A 128 20.76 -14.47 8.27
N ALA A 129 19.77 -14.18 7.43
CA ALA A 129 19.95 -13.46 6.16
C ALA A 129 18.87 -12.35 5.99
N PRO A 130 18.90 -11.30 6.82
CA PRO A 130 17.85 -10.28 6.85
C PRO A 130 17.69 -9.54 5.53
N ASP A 131 18.80 -9.22 4.85
CA ASP A 131 18.77 -8.48 3.59
C ASP A 131 18.14 -9.29 2.47
N ASP A 132 18.47 -10.58 2.37
CA ASP A 132 17.95 -11.45 1.31
C ASP A 132 16.49 -11.82 1.54
N PHE A 133 16.11 -12.00 2.81
CA PHE A 133 14.71 -12.14 3.21
C PHE A 133 13.90 -10.89 2.84
N ASN A 134 14.41 -9.70 3.18
CA ASN A 134 13.76 -8.43 2.86
C ASN A 134 13.65 -8.18 1.35
N LYS A 135 14.70 -8.49 0.58
CA LYS A 135 14.68 -8.41 -0.90
C LYS A 135 13.64 -9.37 -1.48
N SER A 136 13.54 -10.59 -0.96
CA SER A 136 12.57 -11.58 -1.43
C SER A 136 11.12 -11.15 -1.14
N MET A 137 10.86 -10.64 0.07
CA MET A 137 9.54 -10.08 0.40
C MET A 137 9.21 -8.84 -0.42
N GLN A 138 10.18 -7.95 -0.67
CA GLN A 138 9.97 -6.81 -1.56
C GLN A 138 9.59 -7.26 -2.98
N LYS A 139 10.31 -8.25 -3.52
CA LYS A 139 10.02 -8.83 -4.84
C LYS A 139 8.61 -9.46 -4.88
N TYR A 140 8.16 -10.11 -3.82
CA TYR A 140 6.79 -10.59 -3.72
C TYR A 140 5.77 -9.45 -3.85
N PHE A 141 5.92 -8.37 -3.08
CA PHE A 141 4.99 -7.23 -3.13
C PHE A 141 5.03 -6.49 -4.48
N ASP A 142 6.20 -6.39 -5.11
CA ASP A 142 6.33 -5.83 -6.45
C ASP A 142 5.56 -6.67 -7.50
N LEU A 143 5.55 -8.00 -7.36
CA LEU A 143 4.75 -8.89 -8.21
C LEU A 143 3.24 -8.72 -7.97
N VAL A 144 2.83 -8.55 -6.70
CA VAL A 144 1.42 -8.22 -6.36
C VAL A 144 1.03 -6.92 -7.03
N GLU A 145 1.85 -5.88 -6.95
CA GLU A 145 1.55 -4.61 -7.60
C GLU A 145 1.56 -4.72 -9.13
N GLN A 146 2.50 -5.48 -9.70
CA GLN A 146 2.52 -5.78 -11.14
C GLN A 146 1.23 -6.42 -11.61
N SER A 147 0.66 -7.34 -10.83
CA SER A 147 -0.60 -8.01 -11.16
C SER A 147 -1.79 -7.04 -11.20
N LEU A 148 -1.79 -5.98 -10.38
CA LEU A 148 -2.82 -4.93 -10.43
C LEU A 148 -2.69 -4.06 -11.68
N TYR A 149 -1.47 -3.81 -12.15
CA TYR A 149 -1.25 -3.12 -13.43
C TYR A 149 -1.75 -3.97 -14.61
N THR A 150 -1.45 -5.27 -14.63
CA THR A 150 -1.93 -6.16 -15.69
C THR A 150 -3.44 -6.31 -15.70
N LYS A 151 -4.09 -6.22 -14.54
CA LYS A 151 -5.56 -6.20 -14.39
C LYS A 151 -6.18 -4.82 -14.66
N ASN A 152 -5.40 -3.83 -15.10
CA ASN A 152 -5.84 -2.44 -15.35
C ASN A 152 -6.53 -1.77 -14.15
N LEU A 153 -6.11 -2.08 -12.92
CA LEU A 153 -6.67 -1.49 -11.68
C LEU A 153 -5.83 -0.33 -11.15
N LYS A 154 -4.52 -0.35 -11.37
CA LYS A 154 -3.62 0.79 -11.12
C LYS A 154 -3.07 1.30 -12.45
N LYS A 155 -2.76 2.60 -12.54
CA LYS A 155 -2.06 3.15 -13.71
C LYS A 155 -0.55 2.97 -13.55
N LYS A 156 0.10 2.38 -14.55
CA LYS A 156 1.57 2.28 -14.59
C LYS A 156 2.14 3.65 -14.99
N ASN A 157 2.29 4.54 -14.00
CA ASN A 157 2.82 5.87 -14.23
C ASN A 157 4.35 5.89 -14.09
N ASN A 158 5.04 6.64 -14.96
CA ASN A 158 6.48 6.86 -14.82
C ASN A 158 6.74 7.79 -13.63
N ILE A 159 7.03 7.21 -12.47
CA ILE A 159 7.18 7.91 -11.18
C ILE A 159 8.29 8.98 -11.23
N LYS A 160 9.30 8.82 -12.09
CA LYS A 160 10.44 9.76 -12.18
C LYS A 160 10.01 11.20 -12.45
N ILE A 161 9.04 11.41 -13.35
CA ILE A 161 8.61 12.76 -13.76
C ILE A 161 7.79 13.43 -12.64
N PRO A 162 6.73 12.82 -12.08
CA PRO A 162 6.04 13.35 -10.91
C PRO A 162 6.96 13.60 -9.71
N ALA A 163 7.88 12.68 -9.42
CA ALA A 163 8.83 12.84 -8.30
C ALA A 163 9.76 14.04 -8.49
N LEU A 164 10.29 14.25 -9.71
CA LEU A 164 11.08 15.44 -10.03
C LEU A 164 10.27 16.73 -9.85
N ILE A 165 9.01 16.75 -10.28
CA ILE A 165 8.16 17.93 -10.14
C ILE A 165 7.82 18.19 -8.66
N ILE A 166 7.62 17.16 -7.84
CA ILE A 166 7.46 17.29 -6.38
C ILE A 166 8.71 17.90 -5.77
N LEU A 167 9.91 17.43 -6.17
CA LEU A 167 11.17 18.00 -5.69
C LEU A 167 11.30 19.49 -6.03
N ILE A 168 10.98 19.87 -7.26
CA ILE A 168 10.98 21.28 -7.70
C ILE A 168 9.96 22.10 -6.89
N ALA A 169 8.76 21.57 -6.65
CA ALA A 169 7.75 22.24 -5.85
C ALA A 169 8.18 22.42 -4.38
N LEU A 170 8.91 21.46 -3.80
CA LEU A 170 9.51 21.60 -2.47
C LEU A 170 10.61 22.66 -2.44
N MET A 171 11.45 22.74 -3.48
CA MET A 171 12.43 23.82 -3.60
C MET A 171 11.75 25.19 -3.68
N TYR A 172 10.68 25.32 -4.47
CA TYR A 172 9.90 26.56 -4.55
C TYR A 172 9.23 26.92 -3.23
N LEU A 173 8.76 25.94 -2.47
CA LEU A 173 8.23 26.16 -1.13
C LEU A 173 9.30 26.75 -0.19
N ILE A 174 10.51 26.18 -0.19
CA ILE A 174 11.62 26.69 0.62
C ILE A 174 11.98 28.13 0.22
N VAL A 175 12.12 28.38 -1.09
CA VAL A 175 12.42 29.73 -1.61
C VAL A 175 11.30 30.71 -1.24
N ALA A 176 10.04 30.32 -1.33
CA ALA A 176 8.91 31.17 -0.97
C ALA A 176 8.87 31.50 0.53
N LEU A 177 9.21 30.55 1.40
CA LEU A 177 9.34 30.81 2.85
C LEU A 177 10.44 31.83 3.13
N ILE A 178 11.60 31.69 2.47
CA ILE A 178 12.70 32.67 2.56
C ILE A 178 12.23 34.05 2.07
N LEU A 179 11.56 34.13 0.91
CA LEU A 179 11.07 35.40 0.36
C LEU A 179 10.00 36.06 1.24
N THR A 180 9.13 35.27 1.87
CA THR A 180 8.12 35.76 2.82
C THR A 180 8.77 36.41 4.02
N TYR A 181 9.85 35.81 4.55
CA TYR A 181 10.65 36.39 5.64
C TYR A 181 11.25 37.76 5.25
N TYR A 182 11.61 37.96 3.97
CA TYR A 182 12.08 39.24 3.43
C TYR A 182 10.96 40.17 2.90
N LYS A 183 9.73 40.05 3.43
CA LYS A 183 8.57 40.90 3.10
C LYS A 183 8.13 40.84 1.62
N GLY A 184 8.46 39.77 0.90
CA GLY A 184 7.94 39.52 -0.45
C GLY A 184 6.48 39.08 -0.39
N PHE A 185 5.52 40.00 -0.52
CA PHE A 185 4.08 39.71 -0.44
C PHE A 185 3.64 38.66 -1.47
N LEU A 186 4.20 38.67 -2.68
CA LEU A 186 3.86 37.71 -3.73
C LEU A 186 4.30 36.27 -3.42
N ALA A 187 5.26 36.07 -2.49
CA ALA A 187 5.67 34.73 -2.06
C ALA A 187 4.54 33.98 -1.33
N LEU A 188 3.59 34.71 -0.72
CA LEU A 188 2.39 34.12 -0.12
C LEU A 188 1.52 33.37 -1.12
N ILE A 189 1.59 33.71 -2.42
CA ILE A 189 0.87 33.01 -3.50
C ILE A 189 1.67 31.76 -3.96
N VAL A 190 3.00 31.81 -3.89
CA VAL A 190 3.88 30.70 -4.30
C VAL A 190 3.74 29.49 -3.38
N ILE A 191 3.53 29.70 -2.08
CA ILE A 191 3.33 28.64 -1.08
C ILE A 191 2.14 27.73 -1.45
N PRO A 192 0.89 28.21 -1.56
CA PRO A 192 -0.26 27.36 -1.89
C PRO A 192 -0.14 26.76 -3.29
N LEU A 193 0.41 27.48 -4.27
CA LEU A 193 0.62 26.94 -5.62
C LEU A 193 1.60 25.76 -5.64
N SER A 194 2.67 25.83 -4.85
CA SER A 194 3.66 24.76 -4.71
C SER A 194 3.05 23.52 -4.04
N LEU A 195 2.24 23.72 -2.99
CA LEU A 195 1.51 22.64 -2.34
C LEU A 195 0.51 21.97 -3.29
N ILE A 196 -0.30 22.75 -4.01
CA ILE A 196 -1.25 22.23 -5.01
C ILE A 196 -0.52 21.41 -6.08
N LEU A 197 0.62 21.91 -6.57
CA LEU A 197 1.44 21.18 -7.55
C LEU A 197 1.94 19.85 -6.97
N SER A 198 2.51 19.85 -5.76
CA SER A 198 2.97 18.65 -5.06
C SER A 198 1.86 17.64 -4.85
N PHE A 199 0.70 18.07 -4.36
CA PHE A 199 -0.46 17.18 -4.17
C PHE A 199 -0.95 16.58 -5.48
N ASN A 200 -1.02 17.37 -6.56
CA ASN A 200 -1.45 16.87 -7.86
C ASN A 200 -0.47 15.82 -8.44
N GLN A 201 0.83 16.03 -8.31
CA GLN A 201 1.81 15.03 -8.76
C GLN A 201 1.82 13.79 -7.89
N THR A 202 1.67 13.96 -6.58
CA THR A 202 1.52 12.85 -5.64
C THR A 202 0.29 12.01 -6.00
N LYS A 203 -0.84 12.65 -6.30
CA LYS A 203 -2.06 11.98 -6.78
C LYS A 203 -1.83 11.19 -8.07
N LYS A 204 -0.98 11.68 -8.98
CA LYS A 204 -0.60 10.94 -10.19
C LYS A 204 0.23 9.70 -9.89
N ILE A 205 1.13 9.75 -8.89
CA ILE A 205 1.90 8.56 -8.50
C ILE A 205 0.96 7.46 -7.99
N PHE A 206 -0.06 7.83 -7.22
CA PHE A 206 -1.04 6.90 -6.65
C PHE A 206 -2.30 6.73 -7.50
N GLU A 207 -2.26 7.13 -8.78
CA GLU A 207 -3.46 7.18 -9.59
C GLU A 207 -3.98 5.77 -9.93
N LYS A 208 -5.23 5.53 -9.57
CA LYS A 208 -5.97 4.32 -9.95
C LYS A 208 -6.71 4.54 -11.27
N THR A 209 -7.03 3.47 -11.96
CA THR A 209 -8.00 3.56 -13.06
C THR A 209 -9.40 3.83 -12.49
N PRO A 210 -10.38 4.32 -13.28
CA PRO A 210 -11.75 4.50 -12.80
C PRO A 210 -12.34 3.24 -12.17
N GLN A 211 -12.00 2.06 -12.71
CA GLN A 211 -12.39 0.78 -12.15
C GLN A 211 -11.70 0.47 -10.81
N GLY A 212 -10.38 0.66 -10.73
CA GLY A 212 -9.63 0.48 -9.49
C GLY A 212 -10.09 1.41 -8.38
N GLU A 213 -10.49 2.63 -8.71
CA GLU A 213 -11.06 3.59 -7.75
C GLU A 213 -12.43 3.13 -7.23
N LYS A 214 -13.32 2.64 -8.11
CA LYS A 214 -14.61 2.06 -7.69
C LYS A 214 -14.41 0.90 -6.70
N LEU A 215 -13.54 -0.06 -7.04
CA LEU A 215 -13.24 -1.20 -6.17
C LEU A 215 -12.60 -0.76 -4.85
N HIS A 216 -11.68 0.19 -4.89
CA HIS A 216 -11.09 0.74 -3.67
C HIS A 216 -12.16 1.31 -2.73
N VAL A 217 -13.09 2.13 -3.25
CA VAL A 217 -14.18 2.71 -2.46
C VAL A 217 -15.12 1.63 -1.94
N GLU A 218 -15.41 0.60 -2.73
CA GLU A 218 -16.24 -0.54 -2.31
C GLU A 218 -15.63 -1.28 -1.12
N TYR A 219 -14.34 -1.61 -1.18
CA TYR A 219 -13.65 -2.27 -0.08
C TYR A 219 -13.53 -1.39 1.17
N LEU A 220 -13.32 -0.07 1.02
CA LEU A 220 -13.34 0.84 2.16
C LEU A 220 -14.72 0.88 2.83
N LYS A 221 -15.80 0.99 2.05
CA LYS A 221 -17.17 0.94 2.56
C LYS A 221 -17.48 -0.39 3.23
N PHE A 222 -16.98 -1.49 2.68
CA PHE A 222 -17.14 -2.82 3.26
C PHE A 222 -16.52 -2.88 4.66
N VAL A 223 -15.28 -2.41 4.84
CA VAL A 223 -14.63 -2.33 6.15
C VAL A 223 -15.36 -1.37 7.09
N GLU A 224 -15.72 -0.18 6.61
CA GLU A 224 -16.43 0.83 7.42
C GLU A 224 -17.78 0.30 7.91
N ASN A 225 -18.56 -0.35 7.05
CA ASN A 225 -19.83 -0.94 7.42
C ASN A 225 -19.64 -2.10 8.40
N PHE A 226 -18.58 -2.89 8.25
CA PHE A 226 -18.21 -3.92 9.19
C PHE A 226 -17.88 -3.33 10.57
N GLU A 227 -17.01 -2.32 10.64
CA GLU A 227 -16.62 -1.68 11.90
C GLU A 227 -17.80 -1.01 12.62
N ASN A 228 -18.73 -0.44 11.86
CA ASN A 228 -19.93 0.18 12.38
C ASN A 228 -21.08 -0.81 12.65
N LYS A 229 -20.84 -2.13 12.60
CA LYS A 229 -21.84 -3.19 12.82
C LYS A 229 -23.09 -3.06 11.94
N LYS A 230 -22.92 -2.48 10.74
CA LYS A 230 -23.98 -2.34 9.73
C LYS A 230 -24.10 -3.57 8.83
N ILE A 231 -23.11 -4.46 8.86
CA ILE A 231 -23.13 -5.73 8.15
C ILE A 231 -23.69 -6.81 9.06
N ASN A 232 -24.60 -7.61 8.54
CA ASN A 232 -25.03 -8.82 9.22
C ASN A 232 -23.86 -9.82 9.27
N THR A 233 -23.32 -10.07 10.46
CA THR A 233 -22.15 -10.95 10.64
C THR A 233 -22.45 -12.40 10.31
N SER A 234 -23.72 -12.83 10.37
CA SER A 234 -24.11 -14.21 10.04
C SER A 234 -24.13 -14.50 8.53
N SER A 235 -24.02 -13.48 7.68
CA SER A 235 -24.00 -13.64 6.22
C SER A 235 -22.59 -13.55 5.61
N LEU A 236 -21.56 -13.36 6.44
CA LEU A 236 -20.18 -13.24 5.96
C LEU A 236 -19.63 -14.60 5.57
N THR A 237 -19.07 -14.69 4.37
CA THR A 237 -18.35 -15.89 3.92
C THR A 237 -16.93 -15.93 4.49
N THR A 238 -16.28 -17.10 4.47
CA THR A 238 -14.86 -17.22 4.83
C THR A 238 -13.97 -16.27 4.00
N LYS A 239 -14.30 -16.09 2.71
CA LYS A 239 -13.60 -15.16 1.82
C LYS A 239 -13.74 -13.71 2.28
N ASP A 240 -14.93 -13.33 2.75
CA ASP A 240 -15.17 -11.98 3.28
C ASP A 240 -14.36 -11.73 4.55
N ILE A 241 -14.29 -12.73 5.44
CA ILE A 241 -13.46 -12.67 6.65
C ILE A 241 -11.99 -12.51 6.26
N ILE A 242 -11.46 -13.33 5.34
CA ILE A 242 -10.08 -13.23 4.83
C ILE A 242 -9.80 -11.84 4.23
N ASN A 243 -10.76 -11.24 3.53
CA ASN A 243 -10.61 -9.90 2.97
C ASN A 243 -10.62 -8.80 4.05
N LEU A 244 -11.50 -8.88 5.05
CA LEU A 244 -11.49 -7.96 6.20
C LEU A 244 -10.14 -7.95 6.91
N ILE A 245 -9.50 -9.11 7.00
CA ILE A 245 -8.18 -9.29 7.59
C ILE A 245 -7.10 -8.62 6.74
N ALA A 246 -7.11 -8.88 5.43
CA ALA A 246 -6.18 -8.25 4.50
C ALA A 246 -6.32 -6.71 4.48
N LEU A 247 -7.51 -6.22 4.84
CA LEU A 247 -7.88 -4.82 4.96
C LEU A 247 -7.71 -4.24 6.37
N ASP A 248 -7.05 -4.96 7.28
CA ASP A 248 -6.75 -4.50 8.64
C ASP A 248 -7.98 -4.12 9.50
N ALA A 249 -9.12 -4.77 9.30
CA ALA A 249 -10.24 -4.56 10.20
C ALA A 249 -9.87 -4.90 11.66
N LYS A 250 -10.42 -4.16 12.63
CA LYS A 250 -10.07 -4.28 14.05
C LYS A 250 -10.22 -5.72 14.56
N SER A 251 -9.18 -6.24 15.21
CA SER A 251 -9.08 -7.63 15.69
C SER A 251 -10.20 -8.03 16.63
N GLU A 252 -10.62 -7.13 17.52
CA GLU A 252 -11.73 -7.35 18.46
C GLU A 252 -13.04 -7.72 17.75
N HIS A 253 -13.30 -7.09 16.59
CA HIS A 253 -14.49 -7.37 15.80
C HIS A 253 -14.34 -8.68 15.00
N ILE A 254 -13.14 -8.98 14.50
CA ILE A 254 -12.88 -10.22 13.77
C ILE A 254 -13.01 -11.44 14.69
N GLU A 255 -12.47 -11.39 15.91
CA GLU A 255 -12.59 -12.46 16.90
C GLU A 255 -14.05 -12.78 17.23
N SER A 256 -14.91 -11.76 17.28
CA SER A 256 -16.34 -11.95 17.52
C SER A 256 -17.02 -12.74 16.38
N ILE A 257 -16.63 -12.50 15.12
CA ILE A 257 -17.15 -13.25 13.97
C ILE A 257 -16.62 -14.67 13.94
N LEU A 258 -15.33 -14.86 14.21
CA LEU A 258 -14.72 -16.19 14.17
C LEU A 258 -15.39 -17.12 15.18
N LYS A 259 -15.65 -16.62 16.39
CA LYS A 259 -16.43 -17.32 17.43
C LYS A 259 -17.85 -17.66 16.94
N LEU A 260 -18.53 -16.71 16.29
CA LEU A 260 -19.89 -16.92 15.76
C LEU A 260 -19.95 -17.93 14.60
N ASN A 261 -18.86 -18.13 13.86
CA ASN A 261 -18.80 -19.03 12.71
C ASN A 261 -18.12 -20.38 13.04
N ASN A 262 -17.93 -20.72 14.32
CA ASN A 262 -17.20 -21.92 14.77
C ASN A 262 -15.79 -22.06 14.20
N ILE A 263 -15.16 -20.94 13.82
CA ILE A 263 -13.76 -20.92 13.42
C ILE A 263 -12.93 -20.78 14.69
N ASP A 264 -11.96 -21.66 14.89
CA ASP A 264 -11.12 -21.69 16.08
C ASP A 264 -10.33 -20.37 16.24
N SER A 265 -10.89 -19.46 17.04
CA SER A 265 -10.32 -18.15 17.30
C SER A 265 -8.91 -18.20 17.90
N SER A 266 -8.56 -19.27 18.62
CA SER A 266 -7.24 -19.41 19.24
C SER A 266 -6.15 -19.70 18.20
N LYS A 267 -6.46 -20.55 17.21
CA LYS A 267 -5.59 -20.79 16.06
C LYS A 267 -5.44 -19.53 15.22
N TYR A 268 -6.55 -18.84 14.99
CA TYR A 268 -6.54 -17.58 14.28
C TYR A 268 -5.56 -16.58 14.94
N THR A 269 -5.76 -16.24 16.21
CA THR A 269 -4.90 -15.30 16.94
C THR A 269 -3.43 -15.73 16.91
N THR A 270 -3.16 -17.03 17.11
CA THR A 270 -1.79 -17.58 17.04
C THR A 270 -1.12 -17.31 15.70
N LEU A 271 -1.83 -17.54 14.59
CA LEU A 271 -1.28 -17.31 13.24
C LEU A 271 -0.92 -15.84 13.02
N PHE A 272 -1.76 -14.89 13.44
CA PHE A 272 -1.50 -13.46 13.28
C PHE A 272 -0.38 -12.96 14.18
N GLU A 273 -0.40 -13.31 15.45
CA GLU A 273 0.66 -12.94 16.39
C GLU A 273 2.00 -13.46 15.91
N THR A 274 2.06 -14.76 15.59
CA THR A 274 3.29 -15.40 15.10
C THR A 274 3.78 -14.76 13.80
N ASN A 275 2.87 -14.47 12.86
CA ASN A 275 3.26 -13.78 11.62
C ASN A 275 3.79 -12.36 11.89
N ASN A 276 3.15 -11.60 12.78
CA ASN A 276 3.65 -10.31 13.20
C ASN A 276 5.05 -10.43 13.82
N PHE A 277 5.33 -11.43 14.65
CA PHE A 277 6.67 -11.66 15.20
C PHE A 277 7.72 -11.99 14.13
N ILE A 278 7.35 -12.78 13.12
CA ILE A 278 8.26 -13.13 12.02
C ILE A 278 8.65 -11.90 11.23
N PHE A 279 7.71 -11.00 10.93
CA PHE A 279 7.94 -9.92 9.97
C PHE A 279 8.07 -8.51 10.59
N ALA A 280 7.87 -8.34 11.91
CA ALA A 280 8.09 -7.07 12.59
C ALA A 280 9.57 -6.68 12.58
N ASP A 281 9.89 -5.49 12.06
CA ASP A 281 11.25 -4.99 12.06
C ASP A 281 11.75 -4.80 13.50
N LYS A 282 12.91 -5.35 13.83
CA LYS A 282 13.40 -5.45 15.21
C LYS A 282 13.96 -4.10 15.74
N LYS A 283 13.59 -2.97 15.13
CA LYS A 283 14.04 -1.62 15.48
C LYS A 283 13.06 -0.87 16.40
N SER A 284 12.39 -1.58 17.30
CA SER A 284 11.53 -0.99 18.37
C SER A 284 11.83 -1.54 19.76
N ARG A 285 13.11 -1.85 20.04
CA ARG A 285 13.60 -2.02 21.40
C ARG A 285 14.89 -1.23 21.57
#